data_AF-A0A8S9HY59-F1
#
_entry.id   AF-A0A8S9HY59-F1
#
_cell.length_a   1.000
_cell.length_b   1.000
_cell.length_c   1.000
_cell.angle_alpha   90.00
_cell.angle_beta   90.00
_cell.angle_gamma   90.00
#
_symmetry.space_group_name_H-M   'P 1'
#
loop_
_entity.id
_entity.type
_entity.pdbx_description
1 polymer ?
#
loop_
_entity_poly.entity_id
_entity_poly.type
_entity_poly.pdbx_seq_one_letter_code
_entity_poly.pdbx_strand_id
1 'polypeptide(L)'
;MEDISEHPEILHALEFCKGRKNINILLSQPRLDQISKELLSSVEALWLWNSLCLAECPLTEEDIEGKGEGHIKGEGRRRRRQRQRQRRRILGAQLRGA
;
A
#
# COMPACT_ATOMS: atom_id res chain seq x y z
N MET A 1 -16.66 6.12 -10.80
CA MET A 1 -16.01 6.37 -9.51
C MET A 1 -14.97 7.42 -9.80
N GLU A 2 -15.13 8.58 -9.18
CA GLU A 2 -14.33 9.77 -9.48
C GLU A 2 -12.93 9.65 -8.86
N ASP A 3 -11.95 10.25 -9.51
CA ASP A 3 -10.60 10.34 -9.00
C ASP A 3 -10.55 11.42 -7.92
N ILE A 4 -10.25 11.01 -6.69
CA ILE A 4 -10.19 11.91 -5.53
C ILE A 4 -9.04 12.93 -5.65
N SER A 5 -8.08 12.71 -6.56
CA SER A 5 -7.00 13.65 -6.82
C SER A 5 -7.48 14.94 -7.50
N GLU A 6 -8.67 14.93 -8.10
CA GLU A 6 -9.30 16.11 -8.71
C GLU A 6 -9.99 17.02 -7.68
N HIS A 7 -10.03 16.61 -6.40
CA HIS A 7 -10.70 17.34 -5.33
C HIS A 7 -9.69 18.15 -4.50
N PRO A 8 -9.53 19.46 -4.76
CA PRO A 8 -8.52 20.28 -4.06
C PRO A 8 -8.73 20.31 -2.55
N GLU A 9 -9.97 20.26 -2.08
CA GLU A 9 -10.30 20.19 -0.66
C GLU A 9 -9.70 18.96 0.04
N ILE A 10 -9.60 17.83 -0.67
CA ILE A 10 -8.99 16.61 -0.15
C ILE A 10 -7.47 16.78 -0.10
N LEU A 11 -6.86 17.30 -1.16
CA LEU A 11 -5.41 17.53 -1.20
C LEU A 11 -4.96 18.49 -0.08
N HIS A 12 -5.70 19.57 0.15
CA HIS A 12 -5.45 20.50 1.26
C HIS A 12 -5.56 19.81 2.63
N ALA A 13 -6.56 18.95 2.83
CA ALA A 13 -6.71 18.20 4.08
C ALA A 13 -5.56 17.21 4.29
N LEU A 14 -5.08 16.57 3.22
CA LEU A 14 -3.95 15.64 3.25
C LEU A 14 -2.64 16.35 3.57
N GLU A 15 -2.37 17.49 2.95
CA GLU A 15 -1.19 18.30 3.24
C GLU A 15 -1.18 18.77 4.69
N PHE A 16 -2.32 19.23 5.19
CA PHE A 16 -2.50 19.58 6.60
C PHE A 16 -2.21 18.41 7.55
N CYS A 17 -2.61 17.19 7.18
CA CYS A 17 -2.35 15.99 7.96
C CYS A 17 -0.88 15.55 7.90
N LYS A 18 -0.23 15.67 6.74
CA LYS A 18 1.17 15.27 6.50
C LYS A 18 2.16 16.01 7.41
N GLY A 19 1.87 17.26 7.76
CA GLY A 19 2.70 18.07 8.67
C GLY A 19 2.61 17.69 10.15
N ARG A 20 1.71 16.78 10.53
CA ARG A 20 1.44 16.45 11.94
C ARG A 20 2.15 15.17 12.34
N LYS A 21 2.75 15.18 13.54
CA LYS A 21 3.30 13.97 14.16
C LYS A 21 2.15 13.01 14.51
N ASN A 22 2.33 11.72 14.23
CA ASN A 22 1.42 10.62 14.56
C ASN A 22 0.15 10.50 13.68
N ILE A 23 0.17 11.01 12.45
CA ILE A 23 -0.90 10.73 11.48
C ILE A 23 -0.31 9.94 10.32
N ASN A 24 -0.82 8.71 10.13
CA ASN A 24 -0.48 7.85 9.02
C ASN A 24 -1.66 7.84 8.06
N ILE A 25 -1.42 8.20 6.81
CA ILE A 25 -2.48 8.31 5.80
C ILE A 25 -2.46 7.07 4.93
N LEU A 26 -3.57 6.35 4.91
CA LEU A 26 -3.77 5.15 4.10
C LEU A 26 -4.78 5.46 3.00
N LEU A 27 -4.42 5.17 1.75
CA LEU A 27 -5.30 5.38 0.61
C LEU A 27 -5.68 4.06 -0.04
N SER A 28 -6.96 3.92 -0.37
CA SER A 28 -7.47 2.80 -1.15
C SER A 28 -8.40 3.33 -2.23
N GLN A 29 -8.17 2.92 -3.47
CA GLN A 29 -8.92 3.41 -4.62
C GLN A 29 -9.15 2.31 -5.66
N PRO A 30 -10.15 2.44 -6.55
CA PRO A 30 -10.52 1.40 -7.50
C PRO A 30 -9.48 1.19 -8.62
N ARG A 31 -8.75 2.25 -9.01
CA ARG A 31 -7.80 2.24 -10.12
C ARG A 31 -6.58 3.11 -9.81
N LEU A 32 -5.45 2.84 -10.45
CA LEU A 32 -4.16 3.51 -10.19
C LEU A 32 -3.71 4.42 -11.32
N ASP A 33 -4.35 4.33 -12.49
CA ASP A 33 -3.98 5.02 -13.72
C ASP A 33 -4.20 6.55 -13.67
N GLN A 34 -4.99 7.03 -12.72
CA GLN A 34 -5.39 8.44 -12.62
C GLN A 34 -4.75 9.17 -11.42
N ILE A 35 -3.99 8.48 -10.57
CA ILE A 35 -3.52 9.10 -9.33
C ILE A 35 -2.49 10.22 -9.58
N SER A 36 -2.69 11.38 -8.96
CA SER A 36 -1.70 12.46 -9.01
C SER A 36 -0.46 12.13 -8.17
N LYS A 37 0.71 12.66 -8.58
CA LYS A 37 1.96 12.52 -7.80
C LYS A 37 1.86 13.18 -6.43
N GLU A 38 1.11 14.27 -6.32
CA GLU A 38 0.89 15.01 -5.07
C GLU A 38 0.15 14.14 -4.06
N LEU A 39 -0.90 13.45 -4.51
CA LEU A 39 -1.66 12.51 -3.70
C LEU A 39 -0.78 11.33 -3.27
N LEU A 40 0.01 10.75 -4.19
CA LEU A 40 0.97 9.68 -3.86
C LEU A 40 1.99 10.10 -2.79
N SER A 41 2.53 11.32 -2.90
CA SER A 41 3.52 11.82 -1.96
C SER A 41 2.95 12.09 -0.55
N SER A 42 1.63 12.13 -0.43
CA SER A 42 0.92 12.47 0.80
C SER A 42 0.43 11.25 1.56
N VAL A 43 0.53 10.05 0.98
CA VAL A 43 0.07 8.79 1.58
C VAL A 43 1.24 7.93 1.98
N GLU A 44 1.08 7.18 3.06
CA GLU A 44 2.12 6.27 3.57
C GLU A 44 1.96 4.85 3.03
N ALA A 45 0.72 4.46 2.70
CA ALA A 45 0.45 3.20 2.06
C ALA A 45 -0.78 3.29 1.14
N LEU A 46 -0.68 2.60 0.01
CA LEU A 46 -1.68 2.61 -1.05
C LEU A 46 -2.20 1.20 -1.30
N TRP A 47 -3.51 1.04 -1.49
CA TRP A 47 -4.12 -0.21 -1.91
C TRP A 47 -5.00 0.00 -3.14
N LEU A 48 -5.14 -1.07 -3.92
CA LEU A 48 -6.33 -1.24 -4.73
C LEU A 48 -7.48 -1.71 -3.83
N TRP A 49 -8.68 -1.17 -4.06
CA TRP A 49 -9.87 -1.48 -3.29
C TRP A 49 -10.07 -3.00 -3.14
N ASN A 50 -9.97 -3.73 -4.25
CA ASN A 50 -10.14 -5.18 -4.27
C ASN A 50 -9.12 -5.90 -3.37
N SER A 51 -7.87 -5.45 -3.37
CA SER A 51 -6.82 -6.00 -2.53
C SER A 51 -7.05 -5.70 -1.05
N LEU A 52 -7.54 -4.51 -0.71
CA LEU A 52 -7.91 -4.17 0.66
C LEU A 52 -9.05 -5.07 1.18
N CYS A 53 -10.11 -5.27 0.37
CA CYS A 53 -11.22 -6.16 0.71
C CYS A 53 -10.79 -7.62 0.92
N LEU A 54 -9.71 -8.04 0.25
CA LEU A 54 -9.14 -9.38 0.37
C LEU A 54 -8.07 -9.49 1.47
N ALA A 55 -7.90 -8.45 2.29
CA ALA A 55 -6.86 -8.35 3.32
C ALA A 55 -5.44 -8.61 2.76
N GLU A 56 -5.19 -8.14 1.54
CA GLU A 56 -3.89 -8.19 0.90
C GLU A 56 -2.98 -7.03 1.37
N CYS A 57 -1.71 -7.09 0.97
CA CYS A 57 -0.73 -6.10 1.34
C CYS A 57 -0.88 -4.80 0.53
N PRO A 58 -0.41 -3.65 1.08
CA PRO A 58 -0.33 -2.42 0.30
C PRO A 58 0.60 -2.59 -0.89
N LEU A 59 0.33 -1.79 -1.91
CA LEU A 59 1.11 -1.67 -3.13
C LEU A 59 2.49 -1.10 -2.83
N THR A 60 3.48 -1.61 -3.56
CA THR A 60 4.85 -1.10 -3.59
C THR A 60 5.04 -0.12 -4.75
N GLU A 61 6.12 0.66 -4.73
CA GLU A 61 6.48 1.58 -5.82
C GLU A 61 6.53 0.85 -7.19
N GLU A 62 7.03 -0.38 -7.21
CA GLU A 62 7.05 -1.25 -8.41
C GLU A 62 5.64 -1.52 -8.97
N ASP A 63 4.64 -1.69 -8.09
CA ASP A 63 3.24 -1.96 -8.49
C ASP A 63 2.57 -0.68 -9.05
N ILE A 64 3.06 0.50 -8.67
CA ILE A 64 2.54 1.81 -9.08
C ILE A 64 3.16 2.23 -10.42
N GLU A 65 4.48 2.01 -10.59
CA GLU A 65 5.20 2.30 -11.83
C GLU A 65 4.86 1.30 -12.95
N GLY A 66 4.63 0.03 -12.59
CA GLY A 66 4.13 -1.01 -13.48
C GLY A 66 2.63 -0.87 -13.75
N LYS A 67 2.23 0.21 -14.43
CA LYS A 67 0.84 0.56 -14.79
C LYS A 67 -0.10 -0.65 -14.92
N GLY A 68 -0.93 -0.84 -13.90
CA GLY A 68 -2.39 -1.03 -14.01
C GLY A 68 -2.95 -2.21 -14.81
N GLU A 69 -2.15 -3.12 -15.38
CA GLU A 69 -2.67 -4.22 -16.20
C GLU A 69 -2.52 -5.57 -15.49
N GLY A 70 -3.56 -5.90 -14.70
CA GLY A 70 -4.06 -7.27 -14.59
C GLY A 70 -3.21 -8.33 -13.87
N HIS A 71 -2.03 -8.01 -13.34
CA HIS A 71 -1.11 -9.04 -12.79
C HIS A 71 -1.10 -9.17 -11.26
N ILE A 72 -2.22 -8.91 -10.58
CA ILE A 72 -2.32 -9.09 -9.11
C ILE A 72 -2.81 -10.51 -8.73
N LYS A 73 -2.73 -11.48 -9.64
CA LYS A 73 -3.07 -12.88 -9.35
C LYS A 73 -1.81 -13.74 -9.25
N GLY A 74 -0.97 -13.50 -8.25
CA GLY A 74 0.09 -14.48 -7.94
C GLY A 74 1.16 -14.03 -6.96
N GLU A 75 1.52 -12.74 -6.99
CA GLU A 75 2.67 -12.27 -6.23
C GLU A 75 2.38 -12.11 -4.73
N GLY A 76 1.19 -11.61 -4.36
CA GLY A 76 0.78 -11.51 -2.95
C GLY A 76 0.85 -12.85 -2.21
N ARG A 77 0.49 -13.96 -2.87
CA ARG A 77 0.58 -15.32 -2.30
C ARG A 77 2.03 -15.81 -2.17
N ARG A 78 2.88 -15.54 -3.16
CA ARG A 78 4.32 -15.88 -3.09
C ARG A 78 5.02 -15.07 -1.99
N ARG A 79 4.77 -13.76 -1.92
CA ARG A 79 5.34 -12.83 -0.94
C ARG A 79 4.88 -13.16 0.50
N ARG A 80 3.60 -13.52 0.72
CA ARG A 80 3.10 -13.99 2.03
C ARG A 80 3.80 -15.27 2.51
N ARG A 81 4.04 -16.22 1.60
CA ARG A 81 4.80 -17.45 1.92
C ARG A 81 6.26 -17.16 2.26
N GLN A 82 6.89 -16.22 1.57
CA GLN A 82 8.29 -15.86 1.81
C GLN A 82 8.48 -15.17 3.18
N ARG A 83 7.59 -14.25 3.54
CA ARG A 83 7.62 -13.59 4.86
C ARG A 83 7.28 -14.55 6.01
N GLN A 84 6.32 -15.47 5.83
CA GLN A 84 6.07 -16.52 6.84
C GLN A 84 7.31 -17.42 7.06
N ARG A 85 8.05 -17.75 6.00
CA ARG A 85 9.29 -18.54 6.10
C ARG A 85 10.39 -17.77 6.84
N GLN A 86 10.56 -16.47 6.57
CA GLN A 86 11.53 -15.64 7.31
C GLN A 86 11.16 -15.52 8.79
N ARG A 87 9.88 -15.26 9.12
CA ARG A 87 9.43 -15.21 10.52
C ARG A 87 9.68 -16.52 11.26
N ARG A 88 9.39 -17.67 10.63
CA ARG A 88 9.69 -18.99 11.21
C ARG A 88 11.19 -19.22 11.43
N ARG A 89 12.05 -18.73 10.52
CA ARG A 89 13.52 -18.81 10.70
C ARG A 89 14.00 -17.97 11.87
N ILE A 90 13.49 -16.75 12.03
CA ILE A 90 13.85 -15.86 13.15
C ILE A 90 13.41 -16.47 14.49
N LEU A 91 12.15 -16.90 14.58
CA LEU A 91 11.63 -17.60 15.77
C LEU A 91 12.42 -18.88 16.09
N GLY A 92 12.75 -19.67 15.08
CA GLY A 92 13.56 -20.89 15.24
C GLY A 92 15.04 -20.64 15.52
N ALA A 93 15.55 -19.43 15.31
CA ALA A 93 16.89 -19.02 15.72
C ALA A 93 16.89 -18.52 17.17
N GLN A 94 15.86 -17.75 17.57
CA GLN A 94 15.66 -17.33 18.96
C GLN A 94 15.49 -18.51 19.93
N LEU A 95 14.79 -19.57 19.51
CA LEU A 95 14.57 -20.77 20.33
C LEU A 95 15.80 -21.71 20.43
N ARG A 96 16.83 -21.51 19.59
CA ARG A 96 18.07 -22.31 19.61
C ARG A 96 19.26 -21.60 20.25
N GLY A 97 19.10 -20.33 20.61
CA GLY A 97 20.10 -19.54 21.33
C GLY A 97 19.74 -19.28 22.79
N ALA A 98 18.77 -20.03 23.35
CA ALA A 98 18.38 -20.01 24.76
C ALA A 98 18.73 -21.34 25.43
#